data_AF-A0A7S3CW50-F1
#
_entry.id   AF-A0A7S3CW50-F1
#
_cell.length_a   1.000
_cell.length_b   1.000
_cell.length_c   1.000
_cell.angle_alpha   90.00
_cell.angle_beta   90.00
_cell.angle_gamma   90.00
#
_symmetry.space_group_name_H-M   'P 1'
#
loop_
_entity.id
_entity.type
_entity.pdbx_description
1 polymer ?
#
loop_
_entity_poly.entity_id
_entity_poly.type
_entity_poly.pdbx_seq_one_letter_code
_entity_poly.pdbx_strand_id
1 'polypeptide(L)'
;LASYIAGYATFQITITKTYNVTNLFEDLKGLYKTAGILGKHTTFLFTDAEVKDEGFLEYINQILATGEVAGLYAKDEIDVIVNDIRGVVKKEKLNVVDTFDNMYKLFLDRVRDNLHIVLCFSPVGEQFSARARKFPGLFSSCSIDWLLSWPEEALFSVAEKFVGDFQMATTDETKRKMMQHMSNVHKFVVEASAQYFERFRRHVYVTPKSYLSFIGFYKEVYVKKHGEVKSLADKINAGLHKLLEAADDVEKMKIDLQAKEIDLQKAQQASQELLTVITAETGKAEKKKAEVQGQKDIIQKDADVISAEKAQAEKELDAAKPALEEAEAALSKITVKDIQNLKALKNPPDIIKRIFDGVIILNMKPLEPIQMVEVKGNMQFKDSYSLSALPMMSSTDFLPSLMNFERDQINEETVELLTPYLKQEDFNYDSAFKSSKNAAGLCSWVRAMSVYFEVARDVRPKIDALRESEAKLSVATKKLNAALAELQEAEDAVKALQDRYDAAMNEKQRLEQDAENTKKKIDSANALINGLAGERQRWTEQSKQFEDEIDRLVGDVAMACAFMSYTGPFNKEFREYLIKEKFYNDLTTRAIPATKDIQVAA
;
A
#
# COMPACT_ATOMS: atom_id res chain seq x y z
N LEU A 1 -62.78 2.07 -29.80
CA LEU A 1 -61.70 2.35 -30.79
C LEU A 1 -62.27 2.76 -32.14
N ALA A 2 -63.10 1.94 -32.80
CA ALA A 2 -63.69 2.26 -34.11
C ALA A 2 -64.41 3.63 -34.14
N SER A 3 -65.31 3.87 -33.18
CA SER A 3 -66.00 5.16 -33.01
C SER A 3 -65.04 6.35 -32.83
N TYR A 4 -63.95 6.15 -32.08
CA TYR A 4 -62.92 7.18 -31.87
C TYR A 4 -62.15 7.50 -33.16
N ILE A 5 -61.79 6.48 -33.95
CA ILE A 5 -61.12 6.66 -35.25
C ILE A 5 -62.03 7.38 -36.24
N ALA A 6 -63.34 7.08 -36.22
CA ALA A 6 -64.34 7.77 -37.04
C ALA A 6 -64.61 9.22 -36.59
N GLY A 7 -64.05 9.66 -35.46
CA GLY A 7 -64.29 10.99 -34.89
C GLY A 7 -65.67 11.15 -34.25
N TYR A 8 -66.37 10.04 -33.96
CA TYR A 8 -67.72 10.06 -33.41
C TYR A 8 -67.68 10.18 -31.88
N ALA A 9 -68.62 10.95 -31.32
CA ALA A 9 -68.79 11.03 -29.88
C ALA A 9 -69.29 9.67 -29.37
N THR A 10 -68.59 9.04 -28.44
CA THR A 10 -69.01 7.73 -27.90
C THR A 10 -69.73 7.94 -26.58
N PHE A 11 -70.92 7.37 -26.46
CA PHE A 11 -71.72 7.41 -25.24
C PHE A 11 -72.04 5.97 -24.81
N GLN A 12 -71.91 5.71 -23.50
CA GLN A 12 -72.26 4.45 -22.87
C GLN A 12 -72.95 4.75 -21.55
N ILE A 13 -74.01 4.01 -21.23
CA ILE A 13 -74.77 4.22 -20.01
C ILE A 13 -73.95 3.77 -18.80
N THR A 14 -73.98 4.57 -17.73
CA THR A 14 -73.39 4.19 -16.44
C THR A 14 -74.48 3.73 -15.48
N ILE A 15 -74.64 2.42 -15.34
CA ILE A 15 -75.66 1.86 -14.46
C ILE A 15 -75.28 2.04 -12.99
N THR A 16 -76.17 2.68 -12.25
CA THR A 16 -76.17 2.72 -10.79
C THR A 16 -77.28 1.81 -10.23
N LYS A 17 -77.21 1.51 -8.93
CA LYS A 17 -78.24 0.70 -8.24
C LYS A 17 -79.65 1.29 -8.41
N THR A 18 -79.76 2.61 -8.55
CA THR A 18 -81.02 3.34 -8.71
C THR A 18 -81.37 3.67 -10.16
N TYR A 19 -80.52 3.33 -11.14
CA TYR A 19 -80.76 3.61 -12.55
C TYR A 19 -82.08 2.97 -13.01
N ASN A 20 -82.97 3.75 -13.61
CA ASN A 20 -84.31 3.35 -14.04
C ASN A 20 -84.63 3.93 -15.43
N VAL A 21 -85.87 3.70 -15.90
CA VAL A 21 -86.34 4.18 -17.22
C VAL A 21 -86.25 5.70 -17.35
N THR A 22 -86.50 6.47 -16.28
CA THR A 22 -86.40 7.93 -16.31
C THR A 22 -84.96 8.39 -16.56
N ASN A 23 -83.97 7.71 -15.98
CA ASN A 23 -82.57 8.00 -16.27
C ASN A 23 -82.20 7.67 -17.72
N LEU A 24 -82.71 6.55 -18.24
CA LEU A 24 -82.54 6.20 -19.66
C LEU A 24 -83.14 7.27 -20.57
N PHE A 25 -84.31 7.82 -20.22
CA PHE A 25 -84.93 8.88 -21.02
C PHE A 25 -84.07 10.14 -21.04
N GLU A 26 -83.51 10.56 -19.90
CA GLU A 26 -82.61 11.71 -19.86
C GLU A 26 -81.33 11.49 -20.69
N ASP A 27 -80.76 10.28 -20.64
CA ASP A 27 -79.61 9.90 -21.46
C ASP A 27 -79.96 9.92 -22.97
N LEU A 28 -81.11 9.35 -23.34
CA LEU A 28 -81.62 9.37 -24.72
C LEU A 28 -81.92 10.80 -25.20
N LYS A 29 -82.50 11.67 -24.35
CA LYS A 29 -82.71 13.08 -24.67
C LYS A 29 -81.39 13.79 -24.98
N GLY A 30 -80.35 13.51 -24.19
CA GLY A 30 -79.00 14.03 -24.41
C GLY A 30 -78.40 13.57 -25.75
N LEU A 31 -78.58 12.29 -26.10
CA LEU A 31 -78.17 11.72 -27.39
C LEU A 31 -78.91 12.37 -28.56
N TYR A 32 -80.24 12.48 -28.48
CA TYR A 32 -81.08 13.09 -29.51
C TYR A 32 -80.75 14.57 -29.73
N LYS A 33 -80.45 15.32 -28.66
CA LYS A 33 -80.00 16.71 -28.76
C LYS A 33 -78.65 16.81 -29.48
N THR A 34 -77.72 15.91 -29.17
CA THR A 34 -76.37 15.91 -29.76
C THR A 34 -76.39 15.49 -31.23
N ALA A 35 -77.16 14.45 -31.57
CA ALA A 35 -77.29 13.94 -32.93
C ALA A 35 -78.17 14.84 -33.82
N GLY A 36 -79.32 15.31 -33.30
CA GLY A 36 -80.32 16.03 -34.09
C GLY A 36 -80.11 17.55 -34.14
N ILE A 37 -79.95 18.21 -32.98
CA ILE A 37 -79.83 19.68 -32.93
C ILE A 37 -78.40 20.11 -33.26
N LEU A 38 -77.41 19.51 -32.59
CA LEU A 38 -76.00 19.85 -32.82
C LEU A 38 -75.43 19.23 -34.11
N GLY A 39 -76.09 18.20 -34.67
CA GLY A 39 -75.67 17.55 -35.90
C GLY A 39 -74.35 16.79 -35.78
N LYS A 40 -74.00 16.29 -34.59
CA LYS A 40 -72.74 15.56 -34.36
C LYS A 40 -72.95 14.07 -34.42
N HIS A 41 -72.13 13.38 -35.22
CA HIS A 41 -72.09 11.92 -35.24
C HIS A 41 -71.78 11.36 -33.85
N THR A 42 -72.69 10.51 -33.36
CA THR A 42 -72.66 9.97 -32.00
C THR A 42 -72.90 8.47 -32.05
N THR A 43 -72.04 7.70 -31.40
CA THR A 43 -72.18 6.26 -31.23
C THR A 43 -72.71 5.98 -29.82
N PHE A 44 -73.88 5.36 -29.74
CA PHE A 44 -74.41 4.81 -28.50
C PHE A 44 -74.01 3.33 -28.39
N LEU A 45 -73.09 3.03 -27.47
CA LEU A 45 -72.68 1.68 -27.13
C LEU A 45 -73.59 1.14 -26.02
N PHE A 46 -74.26 0.02 -26.29
CA PHE A 46 -75.15 -0.63 -25.33
C PHE A 46 -74.83 -2.11 -25.20
N THR A 47 -74.57 -2.56 -23.97
CA THR A 47 -74.12 -3.94 -23.68
C THR A 47 -75.19 -4.76 -22.96
N ASP A 48 -75.11 -6.09 -22.99
CA ASP A 48 -76.04 -6.95 -22.24
C ASP A 48 -76.04 -6.68 -20.72
N ALA A 49 -74.90 -6.26 -20.17
CA ALA A 49 -74.76 -5.90 -18.76
C ALA A 49 -75.55 -4.63 -18.42
N GLU A 50 -75.92 -3.82 -19.42
CA GLU A 50 -76.68 -2.60 -19.26
C GLU A 50 -78.21 -2.82 -19.33
N VAL A 51 -78.66 -4.04 -19.62
CA VAL A 51 -80.08 -4.38 -19.64
C VAL A 51 -80.56 -4.71 -18.23
N LYS A 52 -80.93 -3.67 -17.47
CA LYS A 52 -81.50 -3.82 -16.11
C LYS A 52 -82.99 -4.17 -16.13
N ASP A 53 -83.72 -3.60 -17.09
CA ASP A 53 -85.14 -3.83 -17.33
C ASP A 53 -85.34 -4.15 -18.82
N GLU A 54 -86.18 -5.13 -19.13
CA GLU A 54 -86.52 -5.49 -20.51
C GLU A 54 -87.21 -4.32 -21.25
N GLY A 55 -87.85 -3.40 -20.51
CA GLY A 55 -88.39 -2.17 -21.09
C GLY A 55 -87.33 -1.28 -21.77
N PHE A 56 -86.04 -1.38 -21.39
CA PHE A 56 -84.98 -0.62 -22.06
C PHE A 56 -84.85 -1.02 -23.53
N LEU A 57 -84.98 -2.33 -23.81
CA LEU A 57 -84.90 -2.86 -25.16
C LEU A 57 -86.13 -2.49 -26.00
N GLU A 58 -87.28 -2.26 -25.39
CA GLU A 58 -88.46 -1.74 -26.08
C GLU A 58 -88.20 -0.33 -26.63
N TYR A 59 -87.62 0.56 -25.83
CA TYR A 59 -87.28 1.91 -26.27
C TYR A 59 -86.19 1.89 -27.35
N ILE A 60 -85.15 1.07 -27.20
CA ILE A 60 -84.11 0.91 -28.24
C ILE A 60 -84.72 0.37 -29.53
N ASN A 61 -85.64 -0.60 -29.44
CA ASN A 61 -86.36 -1.13 -30.59
C ASN A 61 -87.19 -0.05 -31.30
N GLN A 62 -87.82 0.88 -30.56
CA GLN A 62 -88.49 2.04 -31.15
C GLN A 62 -87.50 2.97 -31.87
N ILE A 63 -86.34 3.26 -31.27
CA ILE A 63 -85.29 4.07 -31.94
C ILE A 63 -84.85 3.42 -33.25
N LEU A 64 -84.63 2.10 -33.26
CA LEU A 64 -84.18 1.36 -34.45
C LEU A 64 -85.26 1.19 -35.52
N ALA A 65 -86.53 1.17 -35.14
CA ALA A 65 -87.65 0.98 -36.07
C ALA A 65 -88.15 2.30 -36.66
N THR A 66 -88.42 3.28 -35.81
CA THR A 66 -89.05 4.55 -36.19
C THR A 66 -88.14 5.76 -35.94
N GLY A 67 -87.05 5.64 -35.18
CA GLY A 67 -86.23 6.79 -34.77
C GLY A 67 -86.93 7.73 -33.79
N GLU A 68 -88.14 7.40 -33.35
CA GLU A 68 -88.93 8.18 -32.38
C GLU A 68 -89.33 7.27 -31.22
N VAL A 69 -89.10 7.74 -29.99
CA VAL A 69 -89.44 7.01 -28.77
C VAL A 69 -90.70 7.62 -28.16
N ALA A 70 -91.73 6.78 -27.99
CA ALA A 70 -93.01 7.22 -27.47
C ALA A 70 -92.87 7.72 -26.02
N GLY A 71 -93.34 8.95 -25.77
CA GLY A 71 -93.28 9.55 -24.43
C GLY A 71 -91.90 10.05 -24.01
N LEU A 72 -90.90 10.09 -24.92
CA LEU A 72 -89.56 10.62 -24.61
C LEU A 72 -89.60 12.12 -24.30
N TYR A 73 -90.38 12.88 -25.07
CA TYR A 73 -90.54 14.33 -24.91
C TYR A 73 -91.98 14.69 -24.56
N ALA A 74 -92.15 15.63 -23.62
CA ALA A 74 -93.44 16.28 -23.40
C ALA A 74 -93.75 17.26 -24.56
N LYS A 75 -95.02 17.65 -24.73
CA LYS A 75 -95.45 18.48 -25.89
C LYS A 75 -94.72 19.83 -25.94
N ASP A 76 -94.48 20.44 -24.78
CA ASP A 76 -93.73 21.67 -24.59
C ASP A 76 -92.24 21.52 -24.96
N GLU A 77 -91.63 20.37 -24.68
CA GLU A 77 -90.24 20.09 -25.09
C GLU A 77 -90.11 19.95 -26.61
N ILE A 78 -91.11 19.36 -27.28
CA ILE A 78 -91.13 19.23 -28.75
C ILE A 78 -91.19 20.61 -29.42
N ASP A 79 -91.98 21.54 -28.88
CA ASP A 79 -92.04 22.92 -29.38
C ASP A 79 -90.67 23.62 -29.30
N VAL A 80 -89.91 23.37 -28.22
CA VAL A 80 -88.54 23.88 -28.07
C VAL A 80 -87.61 23.27 -29.12
N ILE A 81 -87.65 21.95 -29.33
CA ILE A 81 -86.82 21.27 -30.34
C ILE A 81 -87.10 21.80 -31.74
N VAL A 82 -88.38 21.99 -32.08
CA VAL A 82 -88.78 22.55 -33.38
C VAL A 82 -88.21 23.96 -33.57
N ASN A 83 -88.23 24.79 -32.53
CA ASN A 83 -87.64 26.14 -32.59
C ASN A 83 -86.11 26.10 -32.73
N ASP A 84 -85.42 25.20 -32.03
CA ASP A 84 -83.97 25.03 -32.16
C ASP A 84 -83.60 24.58 -33.59
N ILE A 85 -84.38 23.67 -34.18
CA ILE A 85 -84.16 23.15 -35.53
C ILE A 85 -84.44 24.21 -36.60
N ARG A 86 -85.44 25.08 -36.42
CA ARG A 86 -85.61 26.27 -37.29
C ARG A 86 -84.34 27.13 -37.32
N GLY A 87 -83.68 27.28 -36.17
CA GLY A 87 -82.39 27.96 -36.07
C GLY A 87 -81.31 27.29 -36.92
N VAL A 88 -81.27 25.96 -36.91
CA VAL A 88 -80.33 25.19 -37.73
C VAL A 88 -80.66 25.26 -39.22
N VAL A 89 -81.92 25.14 -39.62
CA VAL A 89 -82.38 25.29 -41.02
C VAL A 89 -81.97 26.63 -41.61
N LYS A 90 -82.14 27.71 -40.84
CA LYS A 90 -81.71 29.05 -41.25
C LYS A 90 -80.18 29.16 -41.39
N LYS A 91 -79.44 28.52 -40.48
CA LYS A 91 -77.96 28.52 -40.49
C LYS A 91 -77.39 27.69 -41.64
N GLU A 92 -77.94 26.51 -41.88
CA GLU A 92 -77.50 25.55 -42.91
C GLU A 92 -78.15 25.79 -44.28
N LYS A 93 -79.09 26.75 -44.37
CA LYS A 93 -79.82 27.15 -45.60
C LYS A 93 -80.54 25.98 -46.28
N LEU A 94 -81.19 25.14 -45.48
CA LEU A 94 -81.96 23.99 -46.00
C LEU A 94 -83.27 24.48 -46.64
N ASN A 95 -83.63 23.94 -47.82
CA ASN A 95 -84.82 24.33 -48.57
C ASN A 95 -86.05 23.53 -48.12
N VAL A 96 -86.48 23.74 -46.87
CA VAL A 96 -87.62 23.06 -46.24
C VAL A 96 -88.67 24.09 -45.85
N VAL A 97 -89.95 23.82 -46.14
CA VAL A 97 -91.06 24.70 -45.76
C VAL A 97 -91.20 24.72 -44.24
N ASP A 98 -91.22 25.91 -43.64
CA ASP A 98 -91.30 26.14 -42.20
C ASP A 98 -92.70 25.80 -41.66
N THR A 99 -92.97 24.50 -41.50
CA THR A 99 -94.13 23.96 -40.78
C THR A 99 -93.64 23.11 -39.61
N PHE A 100 -94.46 23.00 -38.56
CA PHE A 100 -94.13 22.20 -37.37
C PHE A 100 -93.74 20.75 -37.74
N ASP A 101 -94.56 20.09 -38.56
CA ASP A 101 -94.33 18.70 -38.97
C ASP A 101 -93.02 18.53 -39.76
N ASN A 102 -92.69 19.48 -40.65
CA ASN A 102 -91.46 19.40 -41.43
C ASN A 102 -90.21 19.60 -40.58
N MET A 103 -90.26 20.51 -39.60
CA MET A 103 -89.13 20.74 -38.68
C MET A 103 -88.91 19.55 -37.75
N TYR A 104 -89.98 18.96 -37.22
CA TYR A 104 -89.88 17.78 -36.38
C TYR A 104 -89.42 16.55 -37.18
N LYS A 105 -89.92 16.38 -38.40
CA LYS A 105 -89.43 15.33 -39.31
C LYS A 105 -87.94 15.50 -39.61
N LEU A 106 -87.49 16.73 -39.91
CA LEU A 106 -86.07 17.02 -40.16
C LEU A 106 -85.21 16.72 -38.93
N PHE A 107 -85.69 17.02 -37.72
CA PHE A 107 -85.01 16.63 -36.50
C PHE A 107 -84.81 15.11 -36.41
N LEU A 108 -85.87 14.34 -36.62
CA LEU A 108 -85.82 12.88 -36.58
C LEU A 108 -84.90 12.31 -37.68
N ASP A 109 -84.94 12.86 -38.89
CA ASP A 109 -84.06 12.45 -39.99
C ASP A 109 -82.58 12.72 -39.63
N ARG A 110 -82.26 13.89 -39.05
CA ARG A 110 -80.90 14.19 -38.57
C ARG A 110 -80.47 13.29 -37.42
N VAL A 111 -81.39 12.91 -36.52
CA VAL A 111 -81.09 11.94 -35.47
C VAL A 111 -80.74 10.59 -36.09
N ARG A 112 -81.53 10.10 -37.06
CA ARG A 112 -81.27 8.81 -37.74
C ARG A 112 -79.93 8.81 -38.48
N ASP A 113 -79.57 9.91 -39.12
CA ASP A 113 -78.31 10.01 -39.88
C ASP A 113 -77.07 10.08 -38.96
N ASN A 114 -77.21 10.67 -37.77
CA ASN A 114 -76.07 10.96 -36.89
C ASN A 114 -75.96 10.05 -35.66
N LEU A 115 -77.02 9.34 -35.26
CA LEU A 115 -77.02 8.44 -34.10
C LEU A 115 -76.80 6.99 -34.54
N HIS A 116 -75.62 6.46 -34.26
CA HIS A 116 -75.28 5.07 -34.52
C HIS A 116 -75.40 4.24 -33.24
N ILE A 117 -76.27 3.23 -33.24
CA ILE A 117 -76.45 2.32 -32.09
C ILE A 117 -75.62 1.06 -32.32
N VAL A 118 -74.75 0.73 -31.36
CA VAL A 118 -73.93 -0.48 -31.36
C VAL A 118 -74.34 -1.35 -30.19
N LEU A 119 -74.91 -2.51 -30.51
CA LEU A 119 -75.36 -3.49 -29.52
C LEU A 119 -74.31 -4.60 -29.37
N CYS A 120 -73.76 -4.76 -28.16
CA CYS A 120 -72.80 -5.81 -27.85
C CYS A 120 -73.44 -6.86 -26.95
N PHE A 121 -74.11 -7.83 -27.56
CA PHE A 121 -74.80 -8.92 -26.87
C PHE A 121 -74.04 -10.24 -26.98
N SER A 122 -74.09 -11.02 -25.90
CA SER A 122 -73.52 -12.35 -25.82
C SER A 122 -74.51 -13.36 -26.42
N PRO A 123 -74.06 -14.22 -27.37
CA PRO A 123 -74.90 -15.31 -27.87
C PRO A 123 -75.10 -16.43 -26.84
N VAL A 124 -74.39 -16.38 -25.70
CA VAL A 124 -74.44 -17.39 -24.65
C VAL A 124 -75.60 -17.09 -23.70
N GLY A 125 -76.55 -18.04 -23.63
CA GLY A 125 -77.70 -18.00 -22.72
C GLY A 125 -79.05 -17.89 -23.43
N GLU A 126 -80.12 -18.29 -22.76
CA GLU A 126 -81.47 -18.31 -23.36
C GLU A 126 -82.07 -16.90 -23.58
N GLN A 127 -81.59 -15.91 -22.83
CA GLN A 127 -82.10 -14.54 -22.85
C GLN A 127 -81.90 -13.87 -24.21
N PHE A 128 -80.77 -14.10 -24.88
CA PHE A 128 -80.48 -13.50 -26.18
C PHE A 128 -81.52 -13.93 -27.24
N SER A 129 -81.80 -15.24 -27.33
CA SER A 129 -82.83 -15.78 -28.24
C SER A 129 -84.25 -15.32 -27.89
N ALA A 130 -84.55 -15.14 -26.60
CA ALA A 130 -85.83 -14.59 -26.16
C ALA A 130 -85.99 -13.11 -26.54
N ARG A 131 -84.95 -12.29 -26.30
CA ARG A 131 -84.90 -10.86 -26.66
C ARG A 131 -85.02 -10.65 -28.16
N ALA A 132 -84.33 -11.47 -28.95
CA ALA A 132 -84.42 -11.44 -30.41
C ALA A 132 -85.84 -11.66 -30.96
N ARG A 133 -86.62 -12.53 -30.30
CA ARG A 133 -88.02 -12.77 -30.68
C ARG A 133 -88.96 -11.66 -30.21
N LYS A 134 -88.70 -11.07 -29.04
CA LYS A 134 -89.52 -9.99 -28.47
C LYS A 134 -89.32 -8.64 -29.16
N PHE A 135 -88.10 -8.35 -29.59
CA PHE A 135 -87.69 -7.04 -30.10
C PHE A 135 -87.05 -7.19 -31.49
N PRO A 136 -87.86 -7.34 -32.56
CA PRO A 136 -87.37 -7.66 -33.90
C PRO A 136 -86.48 -6.55 -34.50
N GLY A 137 -86.71 -5.29 -34.12
CA GLY A 137 -85.92 -4.13 -34.59
C GLY A 137 -84.44 -4.21 -34.21
N LEU A 138 -84.10 -4.92 -33.13
CA LEU A 138 -82.70 -5.18 -32.75
C LEU A 138 -81.94 -6.00 -33.80
N PHE A 139 -82.64 -6.75 -34.66
CA PHE A 139 -82.03 -7.65 -35.66
C PHE A 139 -82.39 -7.25 -37.10
N SER A 140 -83.59 -6.72 -37.34
CA SER A 140 -83.99 -6.30 -38.69
C SER A 140 -83.35 -4.99 -39.12
N SER A 141 -83.06 -4.09 -38.17
CA SER A 141 -82.50 -2.76 -38.45
C SER A 141 -80.99 -2.65 -38.17
N CYS A 142 -80.36 -3.72 -37.66
CA CYS A 142 -78.93 -3.76 -37.34
C CYS A 142 -78.19 -4.74 -38.25
N SER A 143 -76.95 -4.42 -38.59
CA SER A 143 -76.02 -5.38 -39.20
C SER A 143 -75.43 -6.29 -38.11
N ILE A 144 -75.36 -7.60 -38.38
CA ILE A 144 -74.82 -8.58 -37.43
C ILE A 144 -73.35 -8.83 -37.75
N ASP A 145 -72.48 -8.61 -36.76
CA ASP A 145 -71.05 -8.94 -36.81
C ASP A 145 -70.75 -10.04 -35.78
N TRP A 146 -70.14 -11.14 -36.24
CA TRP A 146 -69.87 -12.32 -35.43
C TRP A 146 -68.44 -12.29 -34.89
N LEU A 147 -68.29 -12.06 -33.59
CA LEU A 147 -67.02 -12.18 -32.88
C LEU A 147 -66.75 -13.65 -32.55
N LEU A 148 -66.07 -14.33 -33.46
CA LEU A 148 -65.66 -15.73 -33.29
C LEU A 148 -64.49 -15.86 -32.30
N SER A 149 -64.34 -17.07 -31.75
CA SER A 149 -63.16 -17.42 -30.96
C SER A 149 -61.88 -17.23 -31.77
N TRP A 150 -60.80 -16.80 -31.10
CA TRP A 150 -59.53 -16.53 -31.78
C TRP A 150 -58.95 -17.81 -32.39
N PRO A 151 -58.60 -17.79 -33.70
CA PRO A 151 -57.87 -18.89 -34.31
C PRO A 151 -56.45 -18.98 -33.74
N GLU A 152 -55.80 -20.11 -33.98
CA GLU A 152 -54.43 -20.38 -33.51
C GLU A 152 -53.43 -19.31 -33.99
N GLU A 153 -53.57 -18.84 -35.23
CA GLU A 153 -52.75 -17.77 -35.80
C GLU A 153 -52.89 -16.44 -35.04
N ALA A 154 -54.12 -16.09 -34.63
CA ALA A 154 -54.38 -14.88 -33.85
C ALA A 154 -53.81 -15.00 -32.44
N LEU A 155 -53.97 -16.16 -31.79
CA LEU A 155 -53.36 -16.44 -30.49
C LEU A 155 -51.83 -16.34 -30.57
N PHE A 156 -51.23 -16.88 -31.62
CA PHE A 156 -49.78 -16.81 -31.84
C PHE A 156 -49.31 -15.37 -32.08
N SER A 157 -50.00 -14.61 -32.93
CA SER A 157 -49.67 -13.19 -33.19
C SER A 157 -49.75 -12.34 -31.92
N VAL A 158 -50.73 -12.61 -31.05
CA VAL A 158 -50.83 -11.98 -29.73
C VAL A 158 -49.63 -12.37 -28.86
N ALA A 159 -49.31 -13.67 -28.76
CA ALA A 159 -48.12 -14.10 -28.00
C ALA A 159 -46.84 -13.45 -28.53
N GLU A 160 -46.67 -13.38 -29.85
CA GLU A 160 -45.55 -12.69 -30.52
C GLU A 160 -45.48 -11.21 -30.13
N LYS A 161 -46.61 -10.51 -30.12
CA LYS A 161 -46.65 -9.10 -29.73
C LYS A 161 -46.27 -8.86 -28.27
N PHE A 162 -46.64 -9.76 -27.35
CA PHE A 162 -46.41 -9.57 -25.90
C PHE A 162 -45.11 -10.19 -25.37
N VAL A 163 -44.66 -11.29 -25.97
CA VAL A 163 -43.49 -12.08 -25.56
C VAL A 163 -42.30 -11.87 -26.51
N GLY A 164 -42.52 -11.43 -27.75
CA GLY A 164 -41.45 -11.18 -28.74
C GLY A 164 -40.34 -10.27 -28.23
N ASP A 165 -40.68 -9.15 -27.58
CA ASP A 165 -39.70 -8.21 -27.01
C ASP A 165 -39.25 -8.58 -25.59
N PHE A 166 -39.81 -9.64 -24.99
CA PHE A 166 -39.51 -10.03 -23.62
C PHE A 166 -38.17 -10.77 -23.52
N GLN A 167 -37.30 -10.33 -22.62
CA GLN A 167 -35.97 -10.93 -22.42
C GLN A 167 -36.09 -12.25 -21.66
N MET A 168 -35.54 -13.31 -22.24
CA MET A 168 -35.57 -14.67 -21.69
C MET A 168 -34.22 -15.34 -21.90
N ALA A 169 -33.77 -16.15 -20.94
CA ALA A 169 -32.56 -16.94 -21.05
C ALA A 169 -32.81 -18.17 -21.92
N THR A 170 -33.06 -17.96 -23.22
CA THR A 170 -33.32 -19.03 -24.17
C THR A 170 -32.99 -18.58 -25.59
N THR A 171 -32.92 -19.53 -26.53
CA THR A 171 -32.71 -19.22 -27.95
C THR A 171 -33.99 -18.66 -28.58
N ASP A 172 -33.84 -17.83 -29.62
CA ASP A 172 -35.00 -17.28 -30.34
C ASP A 172 -35.92 -18.38 -30.92
N GLU A 173 -35.33 -19.52 -31.29
CA GLU A 173 -36.09 -20.69 -31.75
C GLU A 173 -36.97 -21.28 -30.63
N THR A 174 -36.41 -21.52 -29.45
CA THR A 174 -37.15 -22.03 -28.29
C THR A 174 -38.21 -21.03 -27.82
N LYS A 175 -37.90 -19.73 -27.86
CA LYS A 175 -38.86 -18.65 -27.58
C LYS A 175 -40.04 -18.68 -28.56
N ARG A 176 -39.80 -18.88 -29.85
CA ARG A 176 -40.87 -19.03 -30.86
C ARG A 176 -41.74 -20.24 -30.58
N LYS A 177 -41.13 -21.39 -30.27
CA LYS A 177 -41.85 -22.61 -29.89
C LYS A 177 -42.67 -22.40 -28.61
N MET A 178 -42.14 -21.66 -27.66
CA MET A 178 -42.82 -21.30 -26.41
C MET A 178 -44.05 -20.42 -26.66
N MET A 179 -43.98 -19.45 -27.58
CA MET A 179 -45.16 -18.66 -27.99
C MET A 179 -46.25 -19.53 -28.63
N GLN A 180 -45.87 -20.51 -29.46
CA GLN A 180 -46.82 -21.49 -30.01
C GLN A 180 -47.43 -22.38 -28.91
N HIS A 181 -46.62 -22.80 -27.94
CA HIS A 181 -47.11 -23.54 -26.77
C HIS A 181 -48.16 -22.73 -26.00
N MET A 182 -47.93 -21.44 -25.74
CA MET A 182 -48.92 -20.58 -25.08
C MET A 182 -50.25 -20.56 -25.83
N SER A 183 -50.22 -20.44 -27.16
CA SER A 183 -51.42 -20.48 -28.00
C SER A 183 -52.15 -21.83 -27.90
N ASN A 184 -51.40 -22.93 -27.92
CA ASN A 184 -51.95 -24.29 -27.75
C ASN A 184 -52.57 -24.52 -26.38
N VAL A 185 -51.97 -23.99 -25.30
CA VAL A 185 -52.54 -24.07 -23.95
C VAL A 185 -53.96 -23.52 -23.93
N HIS A 186 -54.21 -22.36 -24.55
CA HIS A 186 -55.55 -21.78 -24.61
C HIS A 186 -56.53 -22.70 -25.35
N LYS A 187 -56.13 -23.25 -26.50
CA LYS A 187 -56.92 -24.18 -27.30
C LYS A 187 -57.25 -25.46 -26.52
N PHE A 188 -56.28 -26.06 -25.84
CA PHE A 188 -56.49 -27.25 -25.02
C PHE A 188 -57.48 -27.00 -23.88
N VAL A 189 -57.45 -25.82 -23.26
CA VAL A 189 -58.41 -25.47 -22.19
C VAL A 189 -59.81 -25.26 -22.77
N VAL A 190 -59.94 -24.68 -23.96
CA VAL A 190 -61.23 -24.56 -24.66
C VAL A 190 -61.81 -25.95 -24.98
N GLU A 191 -61.00 -26.85 -25.54
CA GLU A 191 -61.39 -28.24 -25.81
C GLU A 191 -61.77 -28.99 -24.52
N ALA A 192 -60.96 -28.86 -23.47
CA ALA A 192 -61.25 -29.45 -22.16
C ALA A 192 -62.52 -28.88 -21.52
N SER A 193 -62.82 -27.60 -21.72
CA SER A 193 -64.06 -26.99 -21.23
C SER A 193 -65.30 -27.58 -21.91
N ALA A 194 -65.22 -27.85 -23.22
CA ALA A 194 -66.28 -28.53 -23.95
C ALA A 194 -66.50 -29.96 -23.44
N GLN A 195 -65.41 -30.73 -23.29
CA GLN A 195 -65.46 -32.10 -22.75
C GLN A 195 -65.97 -32.13 -21.30
N TYR A 196 -65.61 -31.13 -20.49
CA TYR A 196 -66.07 -31.01 -19.11
C TYR A 196 -67.58 -30.74 -19.05
N PHE A 197 -68.12 -29.93 -19.96
CA PHE A 197 -69.56 -29.73 -20.08
C PHE A 197 -70.28 -31.01 -20.52
N GLU A 198 -69.75 -31.76 -21.48
CA GLU A 198 -70.35 -33.02 -21.94
C GLU A 198 -70.47 -34.05 -20.81
N ARG A 199 -69.42 -34.16 -19.98
CA ARG A 199 -69.36 -35.15 -18.88
C ARG A 199 -70.11 -34.70 -17.62
N PHE A 200 -69.93 -33.45 -17.20
CA PHE A 200 -70.39 -32.97 -15.89
C PHE A 200 -71.54 -31.96 -15.97
N ARG A 201 -71.94 -31.54 -17.18
CA ARG A 201 -72.97 -30.49 -17.41
C ARG A 201 -72.67 -29.18 -16.66
N ARG A 202 -71.39 -28.89 -16.44
CA ARG A 202 -70.89 -27.65 -15.83
C ARG A 202 -70.17 -26.84 -16.89
N HIS A 203 -70.64 -25.62 -17.12
CA HIS A 203 -69.99 -24.69 -18.04
C HIS A 203 -68.73 -24.08 -17.40
N VAL A 204 -67.63 -24.12 -18.14
CA VAL A 204 -66.42 -23.35 -17.86
C VAL A 204 -66.18 -22.45 -19.07
N TYR A 205 -66.06 -21.15 -18.82
CA TYR A 205 -65.86 -20.16 -19.88
C TYR A 205 -64.41 -19.71 -19.91
N VAL A 206 -63.82 -19.76 -21.10
CA VAL A 206 -62.45 -19.29 -21.35
C VAL A 206 -62.54 -18.08 -22.26
N THR A 207 -61.92 -16.97 -21.86
CA THR A 207 -61.99 -15.71 -22.61
C THR A 207 -60.60 -15.31 -23.10
N PRO A 208 -60.50 -14.50 -24.17
CA PRO A 208 -59.23 -13.89 -24.57
C PRO A 208 -58.57 -13.08 -23.45
N LYS A 209 -59.36 -12.48 -22.55
CA LYS A 209 -58.83 -11.81 -21.35
C LYS A 209 -58.05 -12.77 -20.44
N SER A 210 -58.54 -14.00 -20.25
CA SER A 210 -57.83 -15.04 -19.50
C SER A 210 -56.49 -15.39 -20.16
N TYR A 211 -56.40 -15.36 -21.49
CA TYR A 211 -55.14 -15.56 -22.23
C TYR A 211 -54.15 -14.42 -22.04
N LEU A 212 -54.60 -13.17 -22.11
CA LEU A 212 -53.76 -12.02 -21.84
C LEU A 212 -53.28 -12.01 -20.37
N SER A 213 -54.15 -12.38 -19.43
CA SER A 213 -53.77 -12.55 -18.02
C SER A 213 -52.73 -13.65 -17.84
N PHE A 214 -52.87 -14.79 -18.53
CA PHE A 214 -51.87 -15.87 -18.51
C PHE A 214 -50.50 -15.41 -19.03
N ILE A 215 -50.45 -14.71 -20.17
CA ILE A 215 -49.19 -14.18 -20.72
C ILE A 215 -48.58 -13.14 -19.77
N GLY A 216 -49.39 -12.23 -19.24
CA GLY A 216 -48.94 -11.23 -18.26
C GLY A 216 -48.35 -11.89 -17.02
N PHE A 217 -49.07 -12.87 -16.46
CA PHE A 217 -48.64 -13.62 -15.29
C PHE A 217 -47.35 -14.41 -15.55
N TYR A 218 -47.21 -15.02 -16.73
CA TYR A 218 -45.98 -15.70 -17.14
C TYR A 218 -44.77 -14.76 -17.10
N LYS A 219 -44.88 -13.56 -17.67
CA LYS A 219 -43.78 -12.58 -17.70
C LYS A 219 -43.35 -12.19 -16.28
N GLU A 220 -44.32 -11.92 -15.41
CA GLU A 220 -44.05 -11.55 -14.02
C GLU A 220 -43.36 -12.68 -13.24
N VAL A 221 -43.91 -13.90 -13.31
CA VAL A 221 -43.37 -15.05 -12.58
C VAL A 221 -42.00 -15.46 -13.13
N TYR A 222 -41.80 -15.42 -14.45
CA TYR A 222 -40.52 -15.76 -15.07
C TYR A 222 -39.42 -14.82 -14.62
N VAL A 223 -39.63 -13.49 -14.67
CA VAL A 223 -38.63 -12.51 -14.20
C VAL A 223 -38.27 -12.77 -12.74
N LYS A 224 -39.27 -12.99 -11.89
CA LYS A 224 -39.05 -13.23 -10.46
C LYS A 224 -38.24 -14.51 -10.23
N LYS A 225 -38.67 -15.63 -10.81
CA LYS A 225 -38.02 -16.93 -10.62
C LYS A 225 -36.64 -17.00 -11.25
N HIS A 226 -36.48 -16.44 -12.44
CA HIS A 226 -35.18 -16.34 -13.08
C HIS A 226 -34.22 -15.49 -12.25
N GLY A 227 -34.68 -14.36 -11.70
CA GLY A 227 -33.89 -13.52 -10.80
C GLY A 227 -33.47 -14.23 -9.50
N GLU A 228 -34.38 -14.99 -8.89
CA GLU A 228 -34.11 -15.80 -7.69
C GLU A 228 -33.01 -16.85 -7.96
N VAL A 229 -33.19 -17.68 -9.00
CA VAL A 229 -32.25 -18.74 -9.37
C VAL A 229 -30.91 -18.16 -9.81
N LYS A 230 -30.91 -17.12 -10.65
CA LYS A 230 -29.69 -16.46 -11.11
C LYS A 230 -28.89 -15.86 -9.95
N SER A 231 -29.54 -15.23 -8.98
CA SER A 231 -28.83 -14.69 -7.80
C SER A 231 -28.14 -15.78 -6.98
N LEU A 232 -28.75 -16.96 -6.87
CA LEU A 232 -28.14 -18.11 -6.20
C LEU A 232 -26.97 -18.67 -7.01
N ALA A 233 -27.14 -18.82 -8.32
CA ALA A 233 -26.10 -19.25 -9.24
C ALA A 233 -24.88 -18.31 -9.19
N ASP A 234 -25.09 -16.99 -9.25
CA ASP A 234 -24.04 -15.98 -9.21
C ASP A 234 -23.23 -16.06 -7.90
N LYS A 235 -23.89 -16.29 -6.76
CA LYS A 235 -23.21 -16.45 -5.46
C LYS A 235 -22.33 -17.70 -5.42
N ILE A 236 -22.84 -18.83 -5.92
CA ILE A 236 -22.08 -20.08 -5.98
C ILE A 236 -20.91 -19.95 -6.95
N ASN A 237 -21.13 -19.37 -8.13
CA ASN A 237 -20.09 -19.14 -9.13
C ASN A 237 -19.01 -18.18 -8.64
N ALA A 238 -19.37 -17.12 -7.91
CA ALA A 238 -18.40 -16.23 -7.28
C ALA A 238 -17.55 -16.95 -6.22
N GLY A 239 -18.17 -17.81 -5.40
CA GLY A 239 -17.46 -18.65 -4.44
C GLY A 239 -16.51 -19.64 -5.13
N LEU A 240 -16.96 -20.29 -6.19
CA LEU A 240 -16.15 -21.22 -6.98
C LEU A 240 -14.95 -20.51 -7.64
N HIS A 241 -15.17 -19.32 -8.21
CA HIS A 241 -14.10 -18.50 -8.77
C HIS A 241 -13.05 -18.15 -7.72
N LYS A 242 -13.46 -17.79 -6.49
CA LYS A 242 -12.52 -17.50 -5.40
C LYS A 242 -11.69 -18.72 -4.98
N LEU A 243 -12.27 -19.92 -5.02
CA LEU A 243 -11.52 -21.15 -4.77
C LEU A 243 -10.49 -21.45 -5.87
N LEU A 244 -10.84 -21.19 -7.14
CA LEU A 244 -9.91 -21.34 -8.26
C LEU A 244 -8.77 -20.32 -8.20
N GLU A 245 -9.09 -19.05 -7.95
CA GLU A 245 -8.11 -17.98 -7.76
C GLU A 245 -7.13 -18.29 -6.61
N ALA A 246 -7.63 -18.79 -5.47
CA ALA A 246 -6.79 -19.22 -4.37
C ALA A 246 -5.87 -20.39 -4.74
N ALA A 247 -6.35 -21.35 -5.56
CA ALA A 247 -5.52 -22.45 -6.05
C ALA A 247 -4.40 -21.97 -6.98
N ASP A 248 -4.71 -21.03 -7.88
CA ASP A 248 -3.73 -20.42 -8.79
C ASP A 248 -2.68 -19.61 -8.01
N ASP A 249 -3.08 -18.87 -6.98
CA ASP A 249 -2.15 -18.10 -6.15
C ASP A 249 -1.24 -18.99 -5.31
N VAL A 250 -1.73 -20.15 -4.86
CA VAL A 250 -0.87 -21.16 -4.22
C VAL A 250 0.16 -21.71 -5.21
N GLU A 251 -0.21 -21.93 -6.47
CA GLU A 251 0.72 -22.39 -7.47
C GLU A 251 1.80 -21.34 -7.78
N LYS A 252 1.43 -20.06 -7.87
CA LYS A 252 2.41 -18.95 -7.98
C LYS A 252 3.35 -18.91 -6.78
N MET A 253 2.82 -19.03 -5.56
CA MET A 253 3.63 -19.04 -4.34
C MET A 253 4.62 -20.21 -4.32
N LYS A 254 4.26 -21.39 -4.86
CA LYS A 254 5.21 -22.52 -4.98
C LYS A 254 6.35 -22.21 -5.93
N ILE A 255 6.08 -21.56 -7.06
CA ILE A 255 7.12 -21.13 -8.02
C ILE A 255 8.07 -20.14 -7.33
N ASP A 256 7.51 -19.16 -6.60
CA ASP A 256 8.32 -18.18 -5.85
C ASP A 256 9.15 -18.84 -4.74
N LEU A 257 8.59 -19.84 -4.04
CA LEU A 257 9.33 -20.58 -3.02
C LEU A 257 10.52 -21.35 -3.62
N GLN A 258 10.33 -22.01 -4.78
CA GLN A 258 11.43 -22.69 -5.47
C GLN A 258 12.55 -21.73 -5.87
N ALA A 259 12.22 -20.54 -6.36
CA ALA A 259 13.22 -19.52 -6.68
C ALA A 259 13.99 -19.06 -5.42
N LYS A 260 13.28 -18.82 -4.31
CA LYS A 260 13.90 -18.44 -3.03
C LYS A 260 14.79 -19.54 -2.43
N GLU A 261 14.39 -20.81 -2.55
CA GLU A 261 15.21 -21.95 -2.08
C GLU A 261 16.53 -22.03 -2.85
N ILE A 262 16.53 -21.76 -4.16
CA ILE A 262 17.76 -21.70 -4.98
C ILE A 262 18.66 -20.55 -4.51
N ASP A 263 18.11 -19.37 -4.27
CA ASP A 263 18.90 -18.21 -3.84
C ASP A 263 19.44 -18.40 -2.41
N LEU A 264 18.68 -19.05 -1.53
CA LEU A 264 19.15 -19.43 -0.20
C LEU A 264 20.32 -20.42 -0.27
N GLN A 265 20.27 -21.41 -1.17
CA GLN A 265 21.39 -22.34 -1.37
C GLN A 265 22.65 -21.61 -1.85
N LYS A 266 22.53 -20.67 -2.80
CA LYS A 266 23.67 -19.85 -3.27
C LYS A 266 24.23 -18.98 -2.15
N ALA A 267 23.36 -18.31 -1.38
CA ALA A 267 23.78 -17.49 -0.23
C ALA A 267 24.50 -18.34 0.82
N GLN A 268 24.00 -19.56 1.09
CA GLN A 268 24.62 -20.48 2.04
C GLN A 268 26.01 -20.96 1.60
N GLN A 269 26.20 -21.23 0.31
CA GLN A 269 27.53 -21.53 -0.24
C GLN A 269 28.47 -20.33 -0.11
N ALA A 270 28.03 -19.14 -0.51
CA ALA A 270 28.84 -17.92 -0.43
C ALA A 270 29.26 -17.56 1.01
N SER A 271 28.35 -17.66 1.99
CA SER A 271 28.69 -17.45 3.41
C SER A 271 29.68 -18.48 3.93
N GLN A 272 29.58 -19.75 3.50
CA GLN A 272 30.51 -20.80 3.92
C GLN A 272 31.92 -20.56 3.36
N GLU A 273 32.04 -20.15 2.09
CA GLU A 273 33.31 -19.77 1.49
C GLU A 273 33.94 -18.57 2.23
N LEU A 274 33.15 -17.53 2.51
CA LEU A 274 33.64 -16.34 3.19
C LEU A 274 34.12 -16.65 4.63
N LEU A 275 33.45 -17.57 5.33
CA LEU A 275 33.87 -18.05 6.65
C LEU A 275 35.25 -18.74 6.60
N THR A 276 35.52 -19.54 5.56
CA THR A 276 36.84 -20.17 5.39
C THR A 276 37.95 -19.15 5.14
N VAL A 277 37.66 -18.08 4.41
CA VAL A 277 38.61 -16.98 4.17
C VAL A 277 38.88 -16.19 5.46
N ILE A 278 37.83 -15.84 6.21
CA ILE A 278 37.95 -15.11 7.48
C ILE A 278 38.76 -15.91 8.50
N THR A 279 38.44 -17.19 8.69
CA THR A 279 39.18 -18.04 9.65
C THR A 279 40.66 -18.15 9.30
N ALA A 280 41.01 -18.18 8.02
CA ALA A 280 42.40 -18.16 7.56
C ALA A 280 43.10 -16.81 7.80
N GLU A 281 42.46 -15.68 7.45
CA GLU A 281 43.04 -14.34 7.60
C GLU A 281 43.13 -13.90 9.08
N THR A 282 42.11 -14.19 9.89
CA THR A 282 42.13 -13.95 11.34
C THR A 282 43.27 -14.74 12.01
N GLY A 283 43.49 -15.99 11.58
CA GLY A 283 44.62 -16.79 12.08
C GLY A 283 45.99 -16.22 11.73
N LYS A 284 46.13 -15.54 10.57
CA LYS A 284 47.36 -14.83 10.20
C LYS A 284 47.53 -13.54 11.01
N ALA A 285 46.47 -12.76 11.18
CA ALA A 285 46.49 -11.52 11.95
C ALA A 285 46.84 -11.76 13.42
N GLU A 286 46.27 -12.78 14.07
CA GLU A 286 46.58 -13.14 15.47
C GLU A 286 48.04 -13.58 15.66
N LYS A 287 48.62 -14.33 14.71
CA LYS A 287 50.05 -14.67 14.75
C LYS A 287 50.93 -13.43 14.68
N LYS A 288 50.61 -12.51 13.76
CA LYS A 288 51.37 -11.26 13.59
C LYS A 288 51.21 -10.34 14.80
N LYS A 289 50.02 -10.31 15.40
CA LYS A 289 49.74 -9.58 16.65
C LYS A 289 50.61 -10.07 17.81
N ALA A 290 50.72 -11.38 18.00
CA ALA A 290 51.56 -11.96 19.04
C ALA A 290 53.05 -11.61 18.84
N GLU A 291 53.54 -11.63 17.60
CA GLU A 291 54.91 -11.26 17.26
C GLU A 291 55.19 -9.77 17.53
N VAL A 292 54.30 -8.87 17.08
CA VAL A 292 54.44 -7.42 17.27
C VAL A 292 54.32 -7.03 18.75
N GLN A 293 53.45 -7.69 19.52
CA GLN A 293 53.34 -7.47 20.96
C GLN A 293 54.63 -7.87 21.68
N GLY A 294 55.24 -9.01 21.33
CA GLY A 294 56.53 -9.41 21.87
C GLY A 294 57.65 -8.41 21.56
N GLN A 295 57.69 -7.86 20.34
CA GLN A 295 58.66 -6.81 19.98
C GLN A 295 58.42 -5.49 20.74
N LYS A 296 57.15 -5.12 20.95
CA LYS A 296 56.76 -3.93 21.71
C LYS A 296 57.24 -4.00 23.16
N ASP A 297 57.07 -5.15 23.82
CA ASP A 297 57.44 -5.32 25.22
C ASP A 297 58.97 -5.24 25.42
N ILE A 298 59.75 -5.76 24.47
CA ILE A 298 61.22 -5.67 24.48
C ILE A 298 61.66 -4.21 24.32
N ILE A 299 61.12 -3.51 23.32
CA ILE A 299 61.50 -2.12 23.03
C ILE A 299 61.08 -1.17 24.16
N GLN A 300 59.93 -1.40 24.79
CA GLN A 300 59.50 -0.62 25.95
C GLN A 300 60.45 -0.79 27.14
N LYS A 301 60.89 -2.03 27.41
CA LYS A 301 61.84 -2.31 28.47
C LYS A 301 63.20 -1.63 28.23
N ASP A 302 63.68 -1.66 26.99
CA ASP A 302 64.92 -0.98 26.60
C ASP A 302 64.78 0.56 26.70
N ALA A 303 63.62 1.11 26.36
CA ALA A 303 63.33 2.54 26.52
C ALA A 303 63.34 2.99 27.99
N ASP A 304 62.75 2.20 28.89
CA ASP A 304 62.70 2.50 30.33
C ASP A 304 64.10 2.49 30.97
N VAL A 305 64.97 1.55 30.55
CA VAL A 305 66.36 1.47 31.02
C VAL A 305 67.18 2.68 30.57
N ILE A 306 67.09 3.04 29.29
CA ILE A 306 67.83 4.20 28.72
C ILE A 306 67.38 5.51 29.37
N SER A 307 66.08 5.65 29.68
CA SER A 307 65.55 6.83 30.38
C SER A 307 66.08 6.96 31.82
N ALA A 308 66.30 5.83 32.51
CA ALA A 308 66.85 5.83 33.86
C ALA A 308 68.35 6.19 33.86
N GLU A 309 69.12 5.69 32.90
CA GLU A 309 70.55 5.99 32.73
C GLU A 309 70.78 7.48 32.41
N LYS A 310 69.92 8.09 31.58
CA LYS A 310 69.94 9.52 31.28
C LYS A 310 69.77 10.39 32.53
N ALA A 311 68.77 10.08 33.35
CA ALA A 311 68.49 10.84 34.58
C ALA A 311 69.64 10.76 35.60
N GLN A 312 70.35 9.64 35.64
CA GLN A 312 71.49 9.44 36.54
C GLN A 312 72.74 10.21 36.06
N ALA A 313 73.03 10.24 34.75
CA ALA A 313 74.17 10.96 34.19
C ALA A 313 74.04 12.50 34.32
N GLU A 314 72.83 13.05 34.17
CA GLU A 314 72.58 14.49 34.34
C GLU A 314 72.75 14.95 35.80
N LYS A 315 72.34 14.11 36.76
CA LYS A 315 72.44 14.40 38.21
C LYS A 315 73.89 14.47 38.70
N GLU A 316 74.79 13.66 38.13
CA GLU A 316 76.20 13.63 38.52
C GLU A 316 76.98 14.84 37.96
N LEU A 317 76.58 15.36 36.80
CA LEU A 317 77.20 16.55 36.19
C LEU A 317 76.86 17.86 36.94
N ASP A 318 75.68 17.94 37.56
CA ASP A 318 75.24 19.13 38.30
C ASP A 318 75.93 19.30 39.66
N ALA A 319 76.55 18.24 40.21
CA ALA A 319 77.21 18.28 41.51
C ALA A 319 78.52 19.10 41.54
N ALA A 320 79.20 19.29 40.39
CA ALA A 320 80.48 19.99 40.30
C ALA A 320 80.40 21.46 39.88
N LYS A 321 79.24 21.91 39.37
CA LYS A 321 79.03 23.31 38.93
C LYS A 321 79.13 24.35 40.07
N PRO A 322 78.62 24.11 41.30
CA PRO A 322 78.59 25.13 42.35
C PRO A 322 79.99 25.52 42.85
N ALA A 323 80.90 24.55 43.00
CA ALA A 323 82.26 24.78 43.48
C ALA A 323 83.10 25.62 42.49
N LEU A 324 82.76 25.56 41.21
CA LEU A 324 83.42 26.30 40.14
C LEU A 324 82.91 27.74 40.05
N GLU A 325 81.60 27.93 40.12
CA GLU A 325 80.96 29.26 40.11
C GLU A 325 81.44 30.12 41.30
N GLU A 326 81.62 29.51 42.49
CA GLU A 326 82.16 30.18 43.67
C GLU A 326 83.61 30.66 43.46
N ALA A 327 84.42 29.88 42.74
CA ALA A 327 85.80 30.19 42.47
C ALA A 327 85.98 31.28 41.37
N GLU A 328 85.13 31.28 40.34
CA GLU A 328 85.09 32.35 39.33
C GLU A 328 84.58 33.68 39.93
N ALA A 329 83.61 33.61 40.85
CA ALA A 329 83.13 34.77 41.62
C ALA A 329 84.21 35.35 42.54
N ALA A 330 85.11 34.53 43.09
CA ALA A 330 86.25 35.00 43.86
C ALA A 330 87.32 35.66 42.98
N LEU A 331 87.55 35.14 41.78
CA LEU A 331 88.53 35.67 40.83
C LEU A 331 88.13 37.04 40.24
N SER A 332 86.85 37.27 39.99
CA SER A 332 86.32 38.56 39.51
C SER A 332 86.44 39.73 40.48
N LYS A 333 86.76 39.47 41.75
CA LYS A 333 86.98 40.51 42.78
C LYS A 333 88.41 41.05 42.79
N ILE A 334 89.34 40.47 42.01
CA ILE A 334 90.74 40.88 41.94
C ILE A 334 90.89 42.05 40.96
N THR A 335 91.52 43.16 41.38
CA THR A 335 91.72 44.34 40.52
C THR A 335 93.14 44.43 39.95
N VAL A 336 93.34 45.21 38.88
CA VAL A 336 94.66 45.41 38.24
C VAL A 336 95.69 46.01 39.22
N LYS A 337 95.25 46.86 40.16
CA LYS A 337 96.12 47.43 41.20
C LYS A 337 96.64 46.37 42.17
N ASP A 338 95.85 45.33 42.43
CA ASP A 338 96.23 44.25 43.33
C ASP A 338 97.36 43.38 42.75
N ILE A 339 97.32 43.14 41.44
CA ILE A 339 98.41 42.45 40.71
C ILE A 339 99.68 43.31 40.65
N GLN A 340 99.55 44.64 40.49
CA GLN A 340 100.70 45.56 40.55
C GLN A 340 101.39 45.56 41.93
N ASN A 341 100.62 45.47 43.02
CA ASN A 341 101.16 45.37 44.37
C ASN A 341 101.96 44.07 44.58
N LEU A 342 101.49 42.94 44.02
CA LEU A 342 102.20 41.66 44.08
C LEU A 342 103.48 41.65 43.23
N LYS A 343 103.49 42.39 42.11
CA LYS A 343 104.68 42.60 41.26
C LYS A 343 105.75 43.48 41.92
N ALA A 344 105.37 44.44 42.76
CA ALA A 344 106.29 45.34 43.44
C ALA A 344 107.07 44.71 44.61
N LEU A 345 106.72 43.47 45.02
CA LEU A 345 107.41 42.74 46.08
C LEU A 345 108.78 42.27 45.60
N LYS A 346 109.86 42.85 46.15
CA LYS A 346 111.25 42.40 45.87
C LYS A 346 111.54 40.96 46.30
N ASN A 347 110.81 40.43 47.29
CA ASN A 347 110.85 39.04 47.74
C ASN A 347 109.45 38.61 48.21
N PRO A 348 108.66 37.90 47.39
CA PRO A 348 107.32 37.45 47.76
C PRO A 348 107.36 36.32 48.80
N PRO A 349 106.35 36.23 49.71
CA PRO A 349 106.15 35.06 50.58
C PRO A 349 106.00 33.75 49.80
N ASP A 350 106.43 32.63 50.40
CA ASP A 350 106.49 31.33 49.73
C ASP A 350 105.11 30.78 49.30
N ILE A 351 104.04 31.06 50.06
CA ILE A 351 102.66 30.72 49.68
C ILE A 351 102.21 31.41 48.39
N ILE A 352 102.60 32.66 48.18
CA ILE A 352 102.24 33.40 46.95
C ILE A 352 102.97 32.79 45.75
N LYS A 353 104.24 32.40 45.93
CA LYS A 353 105.03 31.72 44.90
C LYS A 353 104.36 30.41 44.46
N ARG A 354 103.93 29.57 45.41
CA ARG A 354 103.21 28.32 45.12
C ARG A 354 101.86 28.52 44.44
N ILE A 355 101.08 29.52 44.84
CA ILE A 355 99.79 29.83 44.20
C ILE A 355 100.02 30.18 42.72
N PHE A 356 101.05 30.99 42.44
CA PHE A 356 101.40 31.33 41.07
C PHE A 356 101.98 30.16 40.28
N ASP A 357 102.75 29.27 40.90
CA ASP A 357 103.17 28.01 40.26
C ASP A 357 101.95 27.15 39.87
N GLY A 358 100.91 27.11 40.72
CA GLY A 358 99.65 26.44 40.39
C GLY A 358 98.88 27.09 39.23
N VAL A 359 98.88 28.42 39.14
CA VAL A 359 98.30 29.17 38.00
C VAL A 359 99.13 28.99 36.72
N ILE A 360 100.45 28.87 36.83
CA ILE A 360 101.37 28.60 35.72
C ILE A 360 101.15 27.20 35.15
N ILE A 361 100.99 26.19 36.02
CA ILE A 361 100.69 24.79 35.65
C ILE A 361 99.37 24.72 34.90
N LEU A 362 98.31 25.35 35.41
CA LEU A 362 97.00 25.36 34.73
C LEU A 362 97.03 26.09 33.37
N ASN A 363 97.83 27.13 33.22
CA ASN A 363 97.99 27.86 31.95
C ASN A 363 99.10 27.32 31.03
N MET A 364 99.70 26.17 31.38
CA MET A 364 100.76 25.52 30.60
C MET A 364 101.93 26.46 30.22
N LYS A 365 102.35 27.34 31.14
CA LYS A 365 103.50 28.25 30.91
C LYS A 365 104.83 27.58 31.34
N PRO A 366 105.99 27.98 30.78
CA PRO A 366 107.28 27.36 31.11
C PRO A 366 107.57 27.39 32.61
N LEU A 367 108.04 26.28 33.18
CA LEU A 367 108.43 26.16 34.59
C LEU A 367 109.95 25.95 34.69
N GLU A 368 110.56 26.36 35.80
CA GLU A 368 111.91 25.91 36.10
C GLU A 368 111.93 24.41 36.43
N PRO A 369 113.04 23.69 36.16
CA PRO A 369 113.17 22.29 36.54
C PRO A 369 112.94 22.10 38.04
N ILE A 370 112.09 21.13 38.40
CA ILE A 370 111.69 20.85 39.78
C ILE A 370 112.92 20.41 40.59
N GLN A 371 113.40 21.29 41.46
CA GLN A 371 114.51 21.03 42.39
C GLN A 371 114.07 21.40 43.81
N MET A 372 114.38 20.55 44.80
CA MET A 372 114.16 20.86 46.22
C MET A 372 115.28 21.80 46.70
N VAL A 373 114.89 22.95 47.25
CA VAL A 373 115.83 23.94 47.78
C VAL A 373 115.46 24.22 49.24
N GLU A 374 116.46 24.21 50.12
CA GLU A 374 116.27 24.56 51.53
C GLU A 374 116.30 26.09 51.68
N VAL A 375 115.17 26.67 52.09
CA VAL A 375 115.04 28.11 52.34
C VAL A 375 114.56 28.30 53.77
N LYS A 376 115.39 28.94 54.60
CA LYS A 376 115.10 29.21 56.03
C LYS A 376 114.70 27.96 56.85
N GLY A 377 115.31 26.81 56.58
CA GLY A 377 115.12 25.56 57.35
C GLY A 377 113.94 24.70 56.92
N ASN A 378 113.21 25.08 55.85
CA ASN A 378 112.16 24.26 55.24
C ASN A 378 112.57 23.84 53.82
N MET A 379 112.34 22.57 53.49
CA MET A 379 112.47 22.05 52.12
C MET A 379 111.29 22.53 51.28
N GLN A 380 111.55 23.28 50.22
CA GLN A 380 110.52 23.74 49.30
C GLN A 380 110.96 23.59 47.83
N PHE A 381 109.99 23.45 46.92
CA PHE A 381 110.28 23.45 45.49
C PHE A 381 110.85 24.79 45.07
N LYS A 382 111.84 24.77 44.17
CA LYS A 382 112.40 25.98 43.56
C LYS A 382 111.27 26.75 42.87
N ASP A 383 111.08 28.00 43.27
CA ASP A 383 109.99 28.82 42.74
C ASP A 383 110.24 29.25 41.29
N SER A 384 109.19 29.23 40.47
CA SER A 384 109.24 29.72 39.08
C SER A 384 108.71 31.16 38.97
N TYR A 385 108.60 31.86 40.11
CA TYR A 385 107.95 33.17 40.21
C TYR A 385 108.66 34.24 39.36
N SER A 386 109.99 34.24 39.37
CA SER A 386 110.78 35.22 38.62
C SER A 386 110.79 34.95 37.10
N LEU A 387 110.75 33.67 36.71
CA LEU A 387 110.82 33.25 35.32
C LEU A 387 109.49 33.44 34.58
N SER A 388 108.38 33.04 35.20
CA SER A 388 107.09 32.90 34.49
C SER A 388 105.94 33.64 35.15
N ALA A 389 105.92 33.79 36.48
CA ALA A 389 104.84 34.52 37.14
C ALA A 389 104.94 36.04 36.91
N LEU A 390 106.15 36.61 36.95
CA LEU A 390 106.38 38.04 36.68
C LEU A 390 106.02 38.45 35.24
N PRO A 391 106.43 37.73 34.17
CA PRO A 391 105.95 38.01 32.82
C PRO A 391 104.43 37.82 32.67
N MET A 392 103.86 36.77 33.26
CA MET A 392 102.43 36.50 33.21
C MET A 392 101.60 37.61 33.86
N MET A 393 102.00 38.10 35.05
CA MET A 393 101.37 39.24 35.73
C MET A 393 101.59 40.58 35.01
N SER A 394 102.59 40.68 34.15
CA SER A 394 102.88 41.90 33.39
C SER A 394 102.05 42.03 32.12
N SER A 395 101.38 40.96 31.69
CA SER A 395 100.44 40.97 30.58
C SER A 395 99.13 41.64 30.97
N THR A 396 98.56 42.48 30.10
CA THR A 396 97.24 43.09 30.28
C THR A 396 96.10 42.05 30.27
N ASP A 397 96.33 40.88 29.68
CA ASP A 397 95.30 39.85 29.43
C ASP A 397 95.26 38.75 30.50
N PHE A 398 96.06 38.85 31.56
CA PHE A 398 96.16 37.81 32.58
C PHE A 398 94.82 37.52 33.29
N LEU A 399 94.14 38.54 33.84
CA LEU A 399 92.85 38.33 34.52
C LEU A 399 91.75 37.87 33.56
N PRO A 400 91.58 38.43 32.34
CA PRO A 400 90.66 37.90 31.34
C PRO A 400 90.92 36.43 30.96
N SER A 401 92.19 36.01 30.83
CA SER A 401 92.52 34.62 30.49
C SER A 401 92.12 33.60 31.57
N LEU A 402 92.06 34.02 32.83
CA LEU A 402 91.63 33.18 33.95
C LEU A 402 90.09 33.08 34.03
N MET A 403 89.37 34.12 33.60
CA MET A 403 87.90 34.11 33.54
C MET A 403 87.37 33.29 32.35
N ASN A 404 88.05 33.32 31.22
CA ASN A 404 87.67 32.59 30.00
C ASN A 404 88.47 31.29 29.83
N PHE A 405 88.87 30.66 30.93
CA PHE A 405 89.70 29.46 30.88
C PHE A 405 88.90 28.26 30.33
N GLU A 406 89.40 27.62 29.27
CA GLU A 406 88.75 26.46 28.67
C GLU A 406 88.94 25.21 29.55
N ARG A 407 87.91 24.91 30.34
CA ARG A 407 87.92 23.88 31.40
C ARG A 407 88.15 22.46 30.86
N ASP A 408 87.73 22.22 29.62
CA ASP A 408 87.89 20.94 28.92
C ASP A 408 89.32 20.70 28.38
N GLN A 409 90.21 21.70 28.46
CA GLN A 409 91.63 21.58 28.06
C GLN A 409 92.53 21.09 29.20
N ILE A 410 92.04 21.03 30.44
CA ILE A 410 92.78 20.42 31.55
C ILE A 410 92.96 18.93 31.23
N ASN A 411 94.21 18.45 31.21
CA ASN A 411 94.51 17.04 31.05
C ASN A 411 94.89 16.42 32.42
N GLU A 412 94.90 15.09 32.47
CA GLU A 412 95.19 14.34 33.71
C GLU A 412 96.61 14.63 34.23
N GLU A 413 97.58 14.80 33.32
CA GLU A 413 98.97 15.14 33.63
C GLU A 413 99.09 16.52 34.32
N THR A 414 98.27 17.51 33.93
CA THR A 414 98.24 18.85 34.56
C THR A 414 97.80 18.77 36.01
N VAL A 415 96.75 17.99 36.31
CA VAL A 415 96.21 17.85 37.66
C VAL A 415 97.16 17.03 38.53
N GLU A 416 97.81 16.01 37.98
CA GLU A 416 98.86 15.25 38.66
C GLU A 416 100.04 16.15 39.04
N LEU A 417 100.48 17.02 38.13
CA LEU A 417 101.55 17.99 38.38
C LEU A 417 101.16 19.06 39.42
N LEU A 418 99.87 19.41 39.49
CA LEU A 418 99.32 20.39 40.44
C LEU A 418 99.16 19.79 41.86
N THR A 419 98.96 18.48 41.96
CA THR A 419 98.62 17.76 43.21
C THR A 419 99.64 17.97 44.36
N PRO A 420 100.96 17.93 44.14
CA PRO A 420 101.95 18.19 45.19
C PRO A 420 101.88 19.60 45.80
N TYR A 421 101.40 20.59 45.02
CA TYR A 421 101.21 21.97 45.47
C TYR A 421 99.92 22.10 46.28
N LEU A 422 98.82 21.48 45.83
CA LEU A 422 97.53 21.49 46.52
C LEU A 422 97.53 20.73 47.86
N LYS A 423 98.42 19.75 48.02
CA LYS A 423 98.54 18.92 49.25
C LYS A 423 99.32 19.59 50.39
N GLN A 424 99.93 20.76 50.15
CA GLN A 424 100.64 21.49 51.21
C GLN A 424 99.65 22.06 52.22
N GLU A 425 99.96 21.97 53.52
CA GLU A 425 99.03 22.37 54.60
C GLU A 425 98.63 23.86 54.52
N ASP A 426 99.48 24.71 53.93
CA ASP A 426 99.25 26.14 53.77
C ASP A 426 98.59 26.53 52.44
N PHE A 427 98.33 25.59 51.51
CA PHE A 427 97.65 25.87 50.24
C PHE A 427 96.12 25.85 50.42
N ASN A 428 95.61 26.81 51.19
CA ASN A 428 94.18 26.99 51.43
C ASN A 428 93.82 28.48 51.43
N TYR A 429 92.52 28.77 51.28
CA TYR A 429 92.01 30.14 51.19
C TYR A 429 92.40 31.00 52.39
N ASP A 430 92.29 30.48 53.62
CA ASP A 430 92.56 31.23 54.85
C ASP A 430 94.04 31.60 55.02
N SER A 431 94.94 30.69 54.64
CA SER A 431 96.39 30.91 54.70
C SER A 431 96.84 31.88 53.62
N ALA A 432 96.28 31.76 52.41
CA ALA A 432 96.51 32.70 51.31
C ALA A 432 96.00 34.10 51.67
N PHE A 433 94.82 34.21 52.28
CA PHE A 433 94.21 35.47 52.69
C PHE A 433 95.04 36.21 53.76
N LYS A 434 95.60 35.48 54.73
CA LYS A 434 96.50 36.05 55.76
C LYS A 434 97.78 36.63 55.18
N SER A 435 98.30 36.05 54.09
CA SER A 435 99.51 36.54 53.41
C SER A 435 99.21 37.69 52.46
N SER A 436 98.20 37.52 51.60
CA SER A 436 97.68 38.55 50.71
C SER A 436 96.22 38.26 50.38
N LYS A 437 95.34 39.21 50.74
CA LYS A 437 93.89 39.15 50.45
C LYS A 437 93.59 38.79 48.98
N ASN A 438 94.44 39.22 48.06
CA ASN A 438 94.24 39.09 46.63
C ASN A 438 94.77 37.75 46.06
N ALA A 439 95.68 37.07 46.77
CA ALA A 439 96.18 35.75 46.39
C ALA A 439 95.19 34.63 46.75
N ALA A 440 94.26 34.87 47.68
CA ALA A 440 93.26 33.89 48.12
C ALA A 440 92.27 33.50 47.03
N GLY A 441 91.84 34.46 46.19
CA GLY A 441 90.96 34.17 45.05
C GLY A 441 91.62 33.27 44.00
N LEU A 442 92.92 33.49 43.73
CA LEU A 442 93.71 32.62 42.84
C LEU A 442 93.88 31.21 43.44
N CYS A 443 94.08 31.10 44.75
CA CYS A 443 94.19 29.81 45.45
C CYS A 443 92.91 28.95 45.32
N SER A 444 91.72 29.52 45.52
CA SER A 444 90.45 28.79 45.38
C SER A 444 90.15 28.41 43.93
N TRP A 445 90.50 29.28 42.98
CA TRP A 445 90.35 29.01 41.54
C TRP A 445 91.20 27.82 41.08
N VAL A 446 92.48 27.76 41.46
CA VAL A 446 93.36 26.64 41.14
C VAL A 446 92.81 25.31 41.69
N ARG A 447 92.23 25.33 42.90
CA ARG A 447 91.63 24.15 43.54
C ARG A 447 90.31 23.71 42.88
N ALA A 448 89.44 24.65 42.52
CA ALA A 448 88.15 24.35 41.88
C ALA A 448 88.32 23.73 40.48
N MET A 449 89.33 24.18 39.73
CA MET A 449 89.65 23.61 38.41
C MET A 449 90.08 22.14 38.47
N SER A 450 90.80 21.75 39.53
CA SER A 450 91.15 20.34 39.80
C SER A 450 89.91 19.48 40.09
N VAL A 451 88.98 19.98 40.91
CA VAL A 451 87.77 19.24 41.31
C VAL A 451 86.80 19.05 40.14
N TYR A 452 86.67 20.05 39.25
CA TYR A 452 85.83 19.95 38.07
C TYR A 452 86.31 18.87 37.09
N PHE A 453 87.63 18.78 36.85
CA PHE A 453 88.22 17.76 35.99
C PHE A 453 87.98 16.33 36.51
N GLU A 454 88.14 16.10 37.82
CA GLU A 454 87.88 14.80 38.45
C GLU A 454 86.43 14.33 38.23
N VAL A 455 85.45 15.23 38.36
CA VAL A 455 84.04 14.89 38.12
C VAL A 455 83.73 14.74 36.63
N ALA A 456 84.30 15.57 35.76
CA ALA A 456 84.09 15.48 34.32
C ALA A 456 84.64 14.19 33.70
N ARG A 457 85.75 13.65 34.25
CA ARG A 457 86.33 12.36 33.85
C ARG A 457 85.34 11.21 34.03
N ASP A 458 84.61 11.19 35.14
CA ASP A 458 83.73 10.07 35.51
C ASP A 458 82.38 10.11 34.74
N VAL A 459 81.98 11.29 34.22
CA VAL A 459 80.69 11.48 33.52
C VAL A 459 80.81 11.33 31.99
N ARG A 460 81.96 11.66 31.38
CA ARG A 460 82.14 11.59 29.91
C ARG A 460 81.84 10.21 29.28
N PRO A 461 82.32 9.08 29.85
CA PRO A 461 82.00 7.75 29.31
C PRO A 461 80.50 7.41 29.33
N LYS A 462 79.74 7.95 30.30
CA LYS A 462 78.30 7.70 30.44
C LYS A 462 77.48 8.43 29.39
N ILE A 463 77.92 9.62 28.96
CA ILE A 463 77.25 10.42 27.92
C ILE A 463 77.42 9.78 26.53
N ASP A 464 78.60 9.27 26.21
CA ASP A 464 78.85 8.60 24.92
C ASP A 464 78.10 7.26 24.82
N ALA A 465 78.06 6.48 25.91
CA ALA A 465 77.27 5.25 25.98
C ALA A 465 75.76 5.52 25.81
N LEU A 466 75.25 6.61 26.41
CA LEU A 466 73.85 7.01 26.28
C LEU A 466 73.49 7.36 24.83
N ARG A 467 74.36 8.07 24.11
CA ARG A 467 74.14 8.44 22.70
C ARG A 467 74.05 7.21 21.78
N GLU A 468 74.88 6.19 22.02
CA GLU A 468 74.81 4.94 21.25
C GLU A 468 73.51 4.16 21.52
N SER A 469 73.08 4.11 22.78
CA SER A 469 71.83 3.45 23.19
C SER A 469 70.58 4.17 22.67
N GLU A 470 70.53 5.51 22.70
CA GLU A 470 69.44 6.30 22.12
C GLU A 470 69.32 6.09 20.59
N ALA A 471 70.45 5.94 19.87
CA ALA A 471 70.44 5.64 18.44
C ALA A 471 69.90 4.24 18.13
N LYS A 472 70.28 3.23 18.92
CA LYS A 472 69.76 1.85 18.80
C LYS A 472 68.25 1.81 19.07
N LEU A 473 67.78 2.52 20.10
CA LEU A 473 66.36 2.63 20.42
C LEU A 473 65.56 3.30 19.28
N SER A 474 66.10 4.36 18.66
CA SER A 474 65.44 5.03 17.52
C SER A 474 65.22 4.09 16.33
N VAL A 475 66.21 3.25 16.00
CA VAL A 475 66.09 2.27 14.91
C VAL A 475 65.09 1.17 15.26
N ALA A 476 65.10 0.67 16.50
CA ALA A 476 64.15 -0.33 16.98
C ALA A 476 62.70 0.21 16.96
N THR A 477 62.48 1.43 17.42
CA THR A 477 61.16 2.10 17.40
C THR A 477 60.63 2.31 15.99
N LYS A 478 61.49 2.65 15.01
CA LYS A 478 61.06 2.74 13.60
C LYS A 478 60.60 1.41 13.04
N LYS A 479 61.30 0.31 13.35
CA LYS A 479 60.90 -1.05 12.94
C LYS A 479 59.58 -1.47 13.59
N LEU A 480 59.41 -1.17 14.89
CA LEU A 480 58.16 -1.43 15.60
C LEU A 480 56.97 -0.67 15.00
N ASN A 481 57.15 0.61 14.66
CA ASN A 481 56.09 1.40 14.04
C ASN A 481 55.70 0.87 12.65
N ALA A 482 56.65 0.38 11.86
CA ALA A 482 56.35 -0.29 10.59
C ALA A 482 55.57 -1.60 10.81
N ALA A 483 55.98 -2.41 11.79
CA ALA A 483 55.30 -3.66 12.12
C ALA A 483 53.88 -3.42 12.70
N LEU A 484 53.69 -2.34 13.49
CA LEU A 484 52.38 -1.90 13.96
C LEU A 484 51.47 -1.43 12.81
N ALA A 485 52.01 -0.76 11.80
CA ALA A 485 51.24 -0.35 10.61
C ALA A 485 50.79 -1.57 9.79
N GLU A 486 51.67 -2.55 9.58
CA GLU A 486 51.30 -3.80 8.89
C GLU A 486 50.29 -4.65 9.70
N LEU A 487 50.36 -4.60 11.04
CA LEU A 487 49.36 -5.23 11.90
C LEU A 487 48.00 -4.54 11.77
N GLN A 488 47.98 -3.20 11.78
CA GLN A 488 46.76 -2.42 11.61
C GLN A 488 46.08 -2.72 10.26
N GLU A 489 46.85 -2.80 9.16
CA GLU A 489 46.32 -3.15 7.84
C GLU A 489 45.70 -4.57 7.83
N ALA A 490 46.34 -5.53 8.50
CA ALA A 490 45.81 -6.88 8.63
C ALA A 490 44.54 -6.91 9.50
N GLU A 491 44.49 -6.17 10.62
CA GLU A 491 43.30 -6.05 11.47
C GLU A 491 42.13 -5.36 10.74
N ASP A 492 42.41 -4.32 9.94
CA ASP A 492 41.42 -3.63 9.12
C ASP A 492 40.87 -4.53 8.00
N ALA A 493 41.73 -5.35 7.37
CA ALA A 493 41.32 -6.34 6.38
C ALA A 493 40.42 -7.43 6.99
N VAL A 494 40.78 -7.94 8.17
CA VAL A 494 39.95 -8.91 8.92
C VAL A 494 38.61 -8.28 9.29
N LYS A 495 38.59 -7.03 9.74
CA LYS A 495 37.35 -6.31 10.06
C LYS A 495 36.46 -6.12 8.83
N ALA A 496 37.02 -5.72 7.69
CA ALA A 496 36.26 -5.57 6.45
C ALA A 496 35.67 -6.90 5.95
N LEU A 497 36.40 -8.01 6.13
CA LEU A 497 35.88 -9.34 5.83
C LEU A 497 34.77 -9.75 6.82
N GLN A 498 34.95 -9.46 8.11
CA GLN A 498 33.92 -9.70 9.14
C GLN A 498 32.63 -8.94 8.84
N ASP A 499 32.71 -7.65 8.49
CA ASP A 499 31.54 -6.83 8.13
C ASP A 499 30.80 -7.40 6.90
N ARG A 500 31.55 -7.89 5.91
CA ARG A 500 30.96 -8.56 4.73
C ARG A 500 30.29 -9.89 5.10
N TYR A 501 30.86 -10.64 6.03
CA TYR A 501 30.27 -11.90 6.50
C TYR A 501 29.02 -11.67 7.32
N ASP A 502 29.03 -10.68 8.21
CA ASP A 502 27.85 -10.32 9.00
C ASP A 502 26.71 -9.84 8.08
N ALA A 503 27.03 -9.06 7.04
CA ALA A 503 26.06 -8.67 6.00
C ALA A 503 25.51 -9.87 5.23
N ALA A 504 26.38 -10.80 4.78
CA ALA A 504 25.97 -12.01 4.07
C ALA A 504 25.12 -12.95 4.96
N MET A 505 25.44 -13.03 6.26
CA MET A 505 24.71 -13.87 7.21
C MET A 505 23.34 -13.27 7.54
N ASN A 506 23.24 -11.95 7.65
CA ASN A 506 21.95 -11.25 7.78
C ASN A 506 21.06 -11.46 6.55
N GLU A 507 21.64 -11.37 5.35
CA GLU A 507 20.90 -11.63 4.10
C GLU A 507 20.45 -13.08 4.02
N LYS A 508 21.30 -14.04 4.38
CA LYS A 508 20.93 -15.46 4.48
C LYS A 508 19.77 -15.67 5.45
N GLN A 509 19.84 -15.10 6.65
CA GLN A 509 18.75 -15.21 7.64
C GLN A 509 17.44 -14.59 7.11
N ARG A 510 17.51 -13.47 6.40
CA ARG A 510 16.34 -12.86 5.77
C ARG A 510 15.72 -13.79 4.73
N LEU A 511 16.52 -14.35 3.83
CA LEU A 511 16.07 -15.30 2.81
C LEU A 511 15.49 -16.58 3.42
N GLU A 512 16.10 -17.10 4.48
CA GLU A 512 15.63 -18.27 5.23
C GLU A 512 14.27 -18.00 5.90
N GLN A 513 14.14 -16.86 6.56
CA GLN A 513 12.88 -16.46 7.18
C GLN A 513 11.77 -16.22 6.15
N ASP A 514 12.10 -15.61 5.00
CA ASP A 514 11.14 -15.38 3.92
C ASP A 514 10.70 -16.68 3.25
N ALA A 515 11.61 -17.64 3.05
CA ALA A 515 11.29 -18.97 2.53
C ALA A 515 10.38 -19.74 3.50
N GLU A 516 10.72 -19.78 4.79
CA GLU A 516 9.93 -20.44 5.82
C GLU A 516 8.53 -19.81 5.98
N ASN A 517 8.44 -18.47 5.94
CA ASN A 517 7.15 -17.77 5.96
C ASN A 517 6.31 -18.09 4.73
N THR A 518 6.93 -18.17 3.54
CA THR A 518 6.24 -18.52 2.29
C THR A 518 5.74 -19.96 2.34
N LYS A 519 6.57 -20.89 2.84
CA LYS A 519 6.20 -22.29 3.05
C LYS A 519 5.02 -22.45 4.00
N LYS A 520 5.04 -21.80 5.17
CA LYS A 520 3.91 -21.81 6.12
C LYS A 520 2.62 -21.29 5.50
N LYS A 521 2.70 -20.24 4.66
CA LYS A 521 1.55 -19.69 3.93
C LYS A 521 1.01 -20.70 2.92
N ILE A 522 1.88 -21.36 2.16
CA ILE A 522 1.51 -22.41 1.21
C ILE A 522 0.82 -23.59 1.93
N ASP A 523 1.39 -24.06 3.04
CA ASP A 523 0.84 -25.18 3.80
C ASP A 523 -0.56 -24.84 4.36
N SER A 524 -0.71 -23.65 4.93
CA SER A 524 -2.00 -23.16 5.43
C SER A 524 -3.04 -23.02 4.31
N ALA A 525 -2.63 -22.48 3.16
CA ALA A 525 -3.51 -22.32 2.00
C ALA A 525 -3.92 -23.68 1.41
N ASN A 526 -2.98 -24.63 1.29
CA ASN A 526 -3.27 -26.00 0.86
C ASN A 526 -4.21 -26.70 1.83
N ALA A 527 -4.03 -26.55 3.14
CA ALA A 527 -4.93 -27.11 4.15
C ALA A 527 -6.36 -26.57 3.98
N LEU A 528 -6.52 -25.27 3.72
CA LEU A 528 -7.82 -24.65 3.47
C LEU A 528 -8.45 -25.13 2.15
N ILE A 529 -7.68 -25.17 1.06
CA ILE A 529 -8.15 -25.65 -0.25
C ILE A 529 -8.59 -27.12 -0.18
N ASN A 530 -7.81 -27.96 0.50
CA ASN A 530 -8.14 -29.36 0.69
C ASN A 530 -9.36 -29.54 1.61
N GLY A 531 -9.47 -28.73 2.66
CA GLY A 531 -10.65 -28.70 3.52
C GLY A 531 -11.93 -28.29 2.79
N LEU A 532 -11.82 -27.43 1.77
CA LEU A 532 -12.92 -26.97 0.92
C LEU A 532 -13.06 -27.78 -0.39
N ALA A 533 -12.35 -28.90 -0.55
CA ALA A 533 -12.40 -29.68 -1.77
C ALA A 533 -13.79 -30.31 -2.00
N GLY A 534 -14.45 -30.75 -0.94
CA GLY A 534 -15.83 -31.25 -0.98
C GLY A 534 -16.81 -30.14 -1.39
N GLU A 535 -16.67 -28.95 -0.80
CA GLU A 535 -17.43 -27.75 -1.14
C GLU A 535 -17.24 -27.36 -2.60
N ARG A 536 -16.00 -27.41 -3.12
CA ARG A 536 -15.70 -27.15 -4.53
C ARG A 536 -16.46 -28.11 -5.45
N GLN A 537 -16.42 -29.41 -5.17
CA GLN A 537 -17.15 -30.40 -5.94
C GLN A 537 -18.67 -30.15 -5.88
N ARG A 538 -19.20 -29.91 -4.68
CA ARG A 538 -20.62 -29.61 -4.48
C ARG A 538 -21.05 -28.34 -5.22
N TRP A 539 -20.27 -27.27 -5.14
CA TRP A 539 -20.57 -26.00 -5.82
C TRP A 539 -20.45 -26.12 -7.33
N THR A 540 -19.52 -26.94 -7.85
CA THR A 540 -19.43 -27.23 -9.28
C THR A 540 -20.68 -27.97 -9.77
N GLU A 541 -21.14 -28.95 -9.01
CA GLU A 541 -22.38 -29.68 -9.32
C GLU A 541 -23.61 -28.76 -9.21
N GLN A 542 -23.70 -27.95 -8.15
CA GLN A 542 -24.78 -26.97 -7.98
C GLN A 542 -24.81 -25.92 -9.10
N SER A 543 -23.65 -25.46 -9.57
CA SER A 543 -23.56 -24.53 -10.69
C SER A 543 -24.20 -25.10 -11.96
N LYS A 544 -23.88 -26.36 -12.30
CA LYS A 544 -24.52 -27.08 -13.42
C LYS A 544 -26.01 -27.27 -13.20
N GLN A 545 -26.42 -27.61 -11.98
CA GLN A 545 -27.84 -27.77 -11.65
C GLN A 545 -28.61 -26.46 -11.84
N PHE A 546 -28.02 -25.31 -11.48
CA PHE A 546 -28.64 -24.01 -11.72
C PHE A 546 -28.71 -23.64 -13.20
N GLU A 547 -27.70 -23.98 -14.00
CA GLU A 547 -27.73 -23.81 -15.45
C GLU A 547 -28.87 -24.62 -16.07
N ASP A 548 -28.96 -25.91 -15.73
CA ASP A 548 -30.05 -26.79 -16.16
C ASP A 548 -31.43 -26.29 -15.65
N GLU A 549 -31.50 -25.76 -14.43
CA GLU A 549 -32.73 -25.20 -13.85
C GLU A 549 -33.17 -23.94 -14.59
N ILE A 550 -32.25 -23.04 -14.95
CA ILE A 550 -32.54 -21.83 -15.72
C ILE A 550 -33.09 -22.19 -17.10
N ASP A 551 -32.52 -23.21 -17.76
CA ASP A 551 -33.00 -23.67 -19.06
C ASP A 551 -34.43 -24.25 -18.97
N ARG A 552 -34.69 -25.12 -17.98
CA ARG A 552 -36.01 -25.70 -17.73
C ARG A 552 -37.05 -24.70 -17.25
N LEU A 553 -36.63 -23.59 -16.65
CA LEU A 553 -37.51 -22.57 -16.08
C LEU A 553 -38.49 -22.00 -17.13
N VAL A 554 -38.07 -21.94 -18.39
CA VAL A 554 -38.89 -21.44 -19.50
C VAL A 554 -40.21 -22.23 -19.62
N GLY A 555 -40.14 -23.57 -19.58
CA GLY A 555 -41.30 -24.46 -19.64
C GLY A 555 -41.98 -24.65 -18.28
N ASP A 556 -41.21 -24.69 -17.18
CA ASP A 556 -41.75 -24.90 -15.84
C ASP A 556 -42.67 -23.76 -15.39
N VAL A 557 -42.25 -22.51 -15.62
CA VAL A 557 -43.08 -21.33 -15.35
C VAL A 557 -44.32 -21.32 -16.24
N ALA A 558 -44.20 -21.79 -17.49
CA ALA A 558 -45.33 -21.85 -18.41
C ALA A 558 -46.42 -22.78 -17.91
N MET A 559 -46.05 -23.98 -17.49
CA MET A 559 -46.97 -24.97 -16.92
C MET A 559 -47.60 -24.45 -15.63
N ALA A 560 -46.80 -23.89 -14.72
CA ALA A 560 -47.29 -23.36 -13.45
C ALA A 560 -48.28 -22.20 -13.67
N CYS A 561 -47.95 -21.25 -14.54
CA CYS A 561 -48.82 -20.14 -14.87
C CYS A 561 -50.10 -20.60 -15.61
N ALA A 562 -50.00 -21.59 -16.50
CA ALA A 562 -51.15 -22.17 -17.19
C ALA A 562 -52.10 -22.85 -16.21
N PHE A 563 -51.55 -23.62 -15.26
CA PHE A 563 -52.31 -24.27 -14.20
C PHE A 563 -53.06 -23.26 -13.34
N MET A 564 -52.37 -22.23 -12.84
CA MET A 564 -52.97 -21.19 -12.00
C MET A 564 -54.02 -20.36 -12.74
N SER A 565 -53.81 -20.10 -14.04
CA SER A 565 -54.72 -19.24 -14.82
C SER A 565 -55.98 -19.97 -15.28
N TYR A 566 -55.88 -21.26 -15.62
CA TYR A 566 -56.97 -21.97 -16.31
C TYR A 566 -57.64 -23.07 -15.51
N THR A 567 -56.93 -23.73 -14.60
CA THR A 567 -57.42 -25.03 -14.10
C THR A 567 -58.30 -24.93 -12.84
N GLY A 568 -58.45 -23.72 -12.28
CA GLY A 568 -59.22 -23.46 -11.05
C GLY A 568 -60.64 -24.05 -11.06
N PRO A 569 -61.45 -23.87 -12.13
CA PRO A 569 -62.82 -24.40 -12.19
C PRO A 569 -62.93 -25.93 -12.36
N PHE A 570 -61.86 -26.60 -12.76
CA PHE A 570 -61.87 -28.04 -13.07
C PHE A 570 -61.71 -28.90 -11.81
N ASN A 571 -62.20 -30.14 -11.85
CA ASN A 571 -61.97 -31.15 -10.83
C ASN A 571 -60.54 -31.74 -10.95
N LYS A 572 -60.14 -32.57 -9.97
CA LYS A 572 -58.78 -33.16 -9.93
C LYS A 572 -58.42 -33.92 -11.22
N GLU A 573 -59.34 -34.74 -11.73
CA GLU A 573 -59.13 -35.53 -12.95
C GLU A 573 -58.78 -34.64 -14.16
N PHE A 574 -59.56 -33.58 -14.41
CA PHE A 574 -59.29 -32.66 -15.51
C PHE A 574 -58.05 -31.79 -15.29
N ARG A 575 -57.75 -31.44 -14.03
CA ARG A 575 -56.51 -30.72 -13.68
C ARG A 575 -55.27 -31.56 -14.02
N GLU A 576 -55.28 -32.84 -13.65
CA GLU A 576 -54.18 -33.78 -13.94
C GLU A 576 -54.05 -34.05 -15.44
N TYR A 577 -55.18 -34.25 -16.13
CA TYR A 577 -55.21 -34.39 -17.60
C TYR A 577 -54.61 -33.17 -18.31
N LEU A 578 -55.00 -31.95 -17.93
CA LEU A 578 -54.48 -30.72 -18.54
C LEU A 578 -52.98 -30.54 -18.30
N ILE A 579 -52.48 -30.73 -17.07
CA ILE A 579 -51.05 -30.60 -16.78
C ILE A 579 -50.22 -31.70 -17.48
N LYS A 580 -50.56 -32.97 -17.26
CA LYS A 580 -49.68 -34.09 -17.59
C LYS A 580 -49.79 -34.50 -19.06
N GLU A 581 -51.02 -34.61 -19.55
CA GLU A 581 -51.29 -35.17 -20.88
C GLU A 581 -51.31 -34.09 -21.99
N LYS A 582 -51.64 -32.84 -21.63
CA LYS A 582 -51.73 -31.73 -22.60
C LYS A 582 -50.54 -30.78 -22.51
N PHE A 583 -50.39 -30.06 -21.40
CA PHE A 583 -49.39 -29.01 -21.30
C PHE A 583 -47.97 -29.56 -21.37
N TYR A 584 -47.64 -30.56 -20.54
CA TYR A 584 -46.31 -31.17 -20.53
C TYR A 584 -45.96 -31.89 -21.85
N ASN A 585 -46.93 -32.61 -22.42
CA ASN A 585 -46.71 -33.32 -23.69
C ASN A 585 -46.47 -32.37 -24.86
N ASP A 586 -47.15 -31.22 -24.92
CA ASP A 586 -46.91 -30.20 -25.95
C ASP A 586 -45.52 -29.55 -25.79
N LEU A 587 -45.07 -29.28 -24.56
CA LEU A 587 -43.70 -28.82 -24.30
C LEU A 587 -42.66 -29.83 -24.79
N THR A 588 -42.88 -31.11 -24.48
CA THR A 588 -41.98 -32.20 -24.87
C THR A 588 -41.93 -32.38 -26.39
N THR A 589 -43.10 -32.37 -27.05
CA THR A 589 -43.22 -32.48 -28.52
C THR A 589 -42.50 -31.33 -29.23
N ARG A 590 -42.49 -30.14 -28.61
CA ARG A 590 -41.82 -28.95 -29.12
C ARG A 590 -40.35 -28.86 -28.71
N ALA A 591 -39.83 -29.83 -27.95
CA ALA A 591 -38.48 -29.81 -27.39
C ALA A 591 -38.18 -28.54 -26.56
N ILE A 592 -39.17 -28.06 -25.80
CA ILE A 592 -38.98 -26.98 -24.82
C ILE A 592 -38.56 -27.62 -23.49
N PRO A 593 -37.44 -27.21 -22.89
CA PRO A 593 -36.99 -27.74 -21.61
C PRO A 593 -38.02 -27.53 -20.50
N ALA A 594 -38.37 -28.61 -19.81
CA ALA A 594 -39.35 -28.62 -18.74
C ALA A 594 -39.16 -29.85 -17.83
N THR A 595 -39.54 -29.71 -16.56
CA THR A 595 -39.49 -30.76 -15.55
C THR A 595 -40.71 -31.69 -15.69
N LYS A 596 -40.45 -33.00 -15.78
CA LYS A 596 -41.48 -34.03 -16.07
C LYS A 596 -42.65 -34.09 -15.10
N ASP A 597 -42.37 -33.95 -13.82
CA ASP A 597 -43.36 -34.09 -12.75
C ASP A 597 -43.32 -32.86 -11.84
N ILE A 598 -43.47 -31.66 -12.43
CA ILE A 598 -43.49 -30.43 -11.66
C ILE A 598 -44.64 -30.43 -10.65
N GLN A 599 -44.30 -30.30 -9.37
CA GLN A 599 -45.29 -30.15 -8.30
C GLN A 599 -45.65 -28.68 -8.15
N VAL A 600 -46.65 -28.23 -8.90
CA VAL A 600 -47.08 -26.81 -8.94
C VAL A 600 -47.64 -26.32 -7.58
N ALA A 601 -48.05 -27.23 -6.70
CA ALA A 601 -48.72 -26.91 -5.43
C ALA A 601 -47.89 -27.21 -4.17
N ALA A 602 -46.68 -27.76 -4.30
CA ALA A 602 -45.83 -28.17 -3.17
C ALA A 602 -44.91 -27.05 -2.70
#